data_AF-A0A3S4E4I5-F1
#
_entry.id   AF-A0A3S4E4I5-F1
#
_cell.length_a   1.000
_cell.length_b   1.000
_cell.length_c   1.000
_cell.angle_alpha   90.00
_cell.angle_beta   90.00
_cell.angle_gamma   90.00
#
_symmetry.space_group_name_H-M   'P 1'
#
loop_
_entity.id
_entity.type
_entity.pdbx_description
1 polymer ?
#
loop_
_entity_poly.entity_id
_entity_poly.type
_entity_poly.pdbx_seq_one_letter_code
_entity_poly.pdbx_strand_id
1 'polypeptide(L)'
;MANEAKNDSIGKTLLVVLLLCLVCSVVVAGAAVGLKSKQQEQKLLDKQRNILDVAGLLTPGMPQEQVKQTFGKRIEPRLLDLNSGEFVAGNATAFDLPAALRDDSKSVAPAGQSRLCRYQAPQQPRRNLPGA
;
A
#
# COMPACT_ATOMS: atom_id res chain seq x y z
N MET A 1 17.35 2.40 62.45
CA MET A 1 17.32 1.00 61.99
C MET A 1 17.09 1.06 60.49
N ALA A 2 18.13 1.35 59.68
CA ALA A 2 18.85 0.37 58.84
C ALA A 2 17.87 -0.61 58.18
N ASN A 3 17.59 -0.57 56.87
CA ASN A 3 18.53 -0.60 55.74
C ASN A 3 17.80 -0.25 54.42
N GLU A 4 17.97 0.96 53.88
CA GLU A 4 17.57 1.30 52.50
C GLU A 4 18.71 0.85 51.57
N ALA A 5 18.68 -0.44 51.21
CA ALA A 5 19.70 -1.05 50.36
C ALA A 5 19.54 -0.55 48.91
N LYS A 6 20.44 0.36 48.54
CA LYS A 6 20.72 0.83 47.17
C LYS A 6 20.83 -0.36 46.20
N ASN A 7 19.73 -0.71 45.54
CA ASN A 7 19.65 -1.80 44.56
C ASN A 7 19.28 -1.29 43.15
N ASP A 8 19.43 0.01 42.88
CA ASP A 8 19.44 0.51 41.50
C ASP A 8 20.86 0.30 40.94
N SER A 9 21.14 -0.95 40.57
CA SER A 9 22.41 -1.28 39.91
C SER A 9 22.28 -0.88 38.45
N ILE A 10 23.23 -0.11 37.91
CA ILE A 10 23.31 0.28 36.49
C ILE A 10 23.09 -0.93 35.56
N GLY A 11 23.54 -2.13 35.96
CA GLY A 11 23.31 -3.37 35.23
C GLY A 11 21.84 -3.80 35.16
N LYS A 12 21.05 -3.56 36.20
CA LYS A 12 19.59 -3.83 36.23
C LYS A 12 18.84 -2.82 35.36
N THR A 13 19.25 -1.56 35.35
CA THR A 13 18.67 -0.53 34.48
C THR A 13 18.92 -0.86 33.00
N LEU A 14 20.13 -1.29 32.63
CA LEU A 14 20.43 -1.74 31.26
C LEU A 14 19.65 -3.00 30.87
N LEU A 15 19.51 -3.97 31.77
CA LEU A 15 18.72 -5.18 31.54
C LEU A 15 17.24 -4.86 31.26
N VAL A 16 16.64 -3.96 32.04
CA VAL A 16 15.23 -3.54 31.88
C VAL A 16 15.04 -2.81 30.55
N VAL A 17 15.94 -1.90 30.18
CA VAL A 17 15.85 -1.17 28.90
C VAL A 17 15.99 -2.14 27.72
N LEU A 18 16.90 -3.13 27.80
CA LEU A 18 17.06 -4.12 26.73
C LEU A 18 15.79 -4.96 26.55
N LEU A 19 15.17 -5.40 27.64
CA LEU A 19 13.91 -6.15 27.62
C LEU A 19 12.75 -5.31 27.08
N LEU A 20 12.63 -4.06 27.52
CA LEU A 20 11.59 -3.15 27.05
C LEU A 20 11.76 -2.82 25.56
N CYS A 21 12.99 -2.61 25.10
CA CYS A 21 13.31 -2.34 23.70
C CYS A 21 12.99 -3.54 22.80
N LEU A 22 13.28 -4.76 23.28
CA LEU A 22 12.94 -6.00 22.57
C LEU A 22 11.43 -6.16 22.44
N VAL A 23 10.67 -6.00 23.52
CA VAL A 23 9.19 -6.09 23.52
C VAL A 23 8.57 -5.02 22.63
N CYS A 24 9.00 -3.76 22.75
CA CYS A 24 8.45 -2.67 21.94
C CYS A 24 8.70 -2.90 20.44
N SER A 25 9.88 -3.41 20.07
CA SER A 25 10.21 -3.71 18.67
C SER A 25 9.30 -4.79 18.07
N VAL A 26 9.01 -5.85 18.84
CA VAL A 26 8.11 -6.94 18.39
C VAL A 26 6.67 -6.45 18.27
N VAL A 27 6.18 -5.67 19.23
CA VAL A 27 4.80 -5.13 19.21
C VAL A 27 4.58 -4.19 18.02
N VAL A 28 5.51 -3.26 17.78
CA VAL A 28 5.41 -2.31 16.66
C VAL A 28 5.54 -3.02 15.30
N ALA A 29 6.48 -3.97 15.17
CA ALA A 29 6.63 -4.76 13.96
C ALA A 29 5.38 -5.61 13.67
N GLY A 30 4.78 -6.21 14.69
CA GLY A 30 3.54 -7.00 14.59
C GLY A 30 2.35 -6.19 14.12
N ALA A 31 2.15 -4.98 14.67
CA ALA A 31 1.07 -4.09 14.26
C ALA A 31 1.22 -3.64 12.79
N ALA A 32 2.45 -3.39 12.33
CA ALA A 32 2.72 -2.96 10.96
C ALA A 32 2.41 -4.05 9.92
N VAL A 33 2.67 -5.32 10.23
CA VAL A 33 2.44 -6.44 9.28
C VAL A 33 0.99 -6.90 9.26
N GLY A 34 0.28 -6.89 10.39
CA GLY A 34 -1.10 -7.37 10.48
C GLY A 34 -2.10 -6.55 9.67
N LEU A 35 -1.93 -5.22 9.63
CA LEU A 35 -2.83 -4.33 8.89
C LEU A 35 -2.52 -4.29 7.39
N LYS A 36 -1.29 -4.62 6.98
CA LYS A 36 -0.84 -4.52 5.58
C LYS A 36 -1.61 -5.47 4.66
N SER A 37 -1.86 -6.70 5.10
CA SER A 37 -2.54 -7.73 4.30
C SER A 37 -4.00 -7.36 4.00
N LYS A 38 -4.73 -6.87 5.01
CA LYS A 38 -6.13 -6.42 4.83
C LYS A 38 -6.22 -5.17 3.96
N GLN A 39 -5.25 -4.26 4.09
CA GLN A 39 -5.17 -3.09 3.23
C GLN A 39 -4.95 -3.49 1.77
N GLN A 40 -4.12 -4.48 1.45
CA GLN A 40 -3.87 -4.90 0.06
C GLN A 40 -5.14 -5.38 -0.66
N GLU A 41 -5.97 -6.18 0.01
CA GLU A 41 -7.22 -6.68 -0.57
C GLU A 41 -8.25 -5.57 -0.77
N GLN A 42 -8.40 -4.68 0.21
CA GLN A 42 -9.31 -3.54 0.10
C GLN A 42 -8.84 -2.54 -0.97
N LYS A 43 -7.52 -2.37 -1.14
CA LYS A 43 -6.94 -1.55 -2.22
C LYS A 43 -7.30 -2.08 -3.60
N LEU A 44 -7.25 -3.40 -3.79
CA LEU A 44 -7.59 -4.00 -5.07
C LEU A 44 -9.07 -3.80 -5.39
N LEU A 45 -9.94 -3.98 -4.40
CA LEU A 45 -11.38 -3.72 -4.52
C LEU A 45 -11.69 -2.25 -4.82
N ASP A 46 -11.01 -1.31 -4.15
CA ASP A 46 -11.20 0.11 -4.36
C ASP A 46 -10.75 0.54 -5.77
N LYS A 47 -9.63 0.01 -6.27
CA LYS A 47 -9.20 0.21 -7.66
C LYS A 47 -10.25 -0.28 -8.65
N GLN A 48 -10.78 -1.48 -8.47
CA GLN A 48 -11.81 -2.04 -9.34
C GLN A 48 -13.09 -1.20 -9.32
N ARG A 49 -13.51 -0.73 -8.14
CA ARG A 49 -14.67 0.16 -8.00
C ARG A 49 -14.45 1.49 -8.73
N ASN A 50 -13.30 2.13 -8.52
CA ASN A 50 -13.00 3.40 -9.18
C ASN A 50 -12.94 3.25 -10.71
N ILE A 51 -12.39 2.14 -11.22
CA ILE A 51 -12.39 1.83 -12.66
C ILE A 51 -13.82 1.63 -13.20
N LEU A 52 -14.68 0.94 -12.44
CA LEU A 52 -16.08 0.78 -12.83
C LEU A 52 -16.87 2.09 -12.73
N ASP A 53 -16.53 2.97 -11.79
CA ASP A 53 -17.17 4.27 -11.59
C ASP A 53 -16.89 5.20 -12.78
N VAL A 54 -15.61 5.31 -13.19
CA VAL A 54 -15.24 6.11 -14.38
C VAL A 54 -15.81 5.51 -15.67
N ALA A 55 -16.04 4.19 -15.72
CA ALA A 55 -16.70 3.52 -16.83
C ALA A 55 -18.23 3.65 -16.79
N GLY A 56 -18.82 4.24 -15.74
CA GLY A 56 -20.26 4.38 -15.55
C GLY A 56 -20.99 3.05 -15.28
N LEU A 57 -20.25 1.98 -14.94
CA LEU A 57 -20.76 0.63 -14.67
C LEU A 57 -20.92 0.34 -13.18
N LEU A 58 -20.56 1.28 -12.31
CA LEU A 58 -20.69 1.13 -10.86
C LEU A 58 -22.13 1.47 -10.42
N THR A 59 -22.81 0.51 -9.80
CA THR A 59 -24.10 0.75 -9.15
C THR A 59 -23.87 1.06 -7.66
N PRO A 60 -24.45 2.14 -7.11
CA PRO A 60 -24.34 2.45 -5.68
C PRO A 60 -24.94 1.30 -4.85
N GLY A 61 -24.17 0.81 -3.87
CA GLY A 61 -24.57 -0.33 -3.04
C GLY A 61 -24.20 -1.72 -3.59
N MET A 62 -23.48 -1.80 -4.73
CA MET A 62 -23.05 -3.08 -5.29
C MET A 62 -22.13 -3.86 -4.32
N PRO A 63 -22.45 -5.14 -4.01
CA PRO A 63 -21.62 -5.99 -3.17
C PRO A 63 -20.25 -6.25 -3.82
N GLN A 64 -19.22 -6.45 -2.98
CA GLN A 64 -17.83 -6.64 -3.41
C GLN A 64 -17.69 -7.73 -4.49
N GLU A 65 -18.48 -8.80 -4.39
CA GLU A 65 -18.41 -9.92 -5.33
C GLU A 65 -18.94 -9.55 -6.73
N GLN A 66 -20.00 -8.75 -6.80
CA GLN A 66 -20.53 -8.26 -8.08
C GLN A 66 -19.56 -7.30 -8.76
N VAL A 67 -18.81 -6.49 -7.99
CA VAL A 67 -17.75 -5.63 -8.53
C VAL A 67 -16.67 -6.47 -9.21
N LYS A 68 -16.18 -7.52 -8.56
CA LYS A 68 -15.18 -8.42 -9.15
C LYS A 68 -15.69 -9.10 -10.42
N GLN A 69 -16.94 -9.56 -10.41
CA GLN A 69 -17.55 -10.23 -11.57
C GLN A 69 -17.76 -9.28 -12.74
N THR A 70 -18.30 -8.08 -12.52
CA THR A 70 -18.51 -7.09 -13.58
C THR A 70 -17.18 -6.61 -14.14
N PHE A 71 -16.18 -6.39 -13.28
CA PHE A 71 -14.83 -6.04 -13.70
C PHE A 71 -14.25 -7.11 -14.63
N GLY A 72 -14.26 -8.38 -14.23
CA GLY A 72 -13.71 -9.46 -15.05
C GLY A 72 -14.47 -9.71 -16.37
N LYS A 73 -15.76 -9.37 -16.45
CA LYS A 73 -16.58 -9.54 -17.66
C LYS A 73 -16.48 -8.36 -18.63
N ARG A 74 -16.28 -7.14 -18.13
CA ARG A 74 -16.42 -5.90 -18.90
C ARG A 74 -15.10 -5.16 -19.11
N ILE A 75 -14.07 -5.44 -18.32
CA ILE A 75 -12.80 -4.75 -18.36
C ILE A 75 -11.70 -5.74 -18.75
N GLU A 76 -11.04 -5.46 -19.87
CA GLU A 76 -9.85 -6.21 -20.30
C GLU A 76 -8.60 -5.34 -20.07
N PRO A 77 -7.69 -5.74 -19.15
CA PRO A 77 -6.47 -4.99 -18.91
C PRO A 77 -5.47 -5.24 -20.03
N ARG A 78 -4.89 -4.17 -20.57
CA ARG A 78 -3.86 -4.21 -21.63
C ARG A 78 -2.63 -3.42 -21.17
N LEU A 79 -1.43 -3.89 -21.51
CA LEU A 79 -0.19 -3.12 -21.36
C LEU A 79 0.03 -2.29 -22.61
N LEU A 80 0.40 -1.03 -22.41
CA LEU A 80 0.75 -0.09 -23.47
C LEU A 80 2.18 0.40 -23.22
N ASP A 81 3.04 0.34 -24.22
CA ASP A 81 4.31 1.05 -24.19
C ASP A 81 4.07 2.54 -24.48
N LEU A 82 4.50 3.41 -23.58
CA LEU A 82 4.24 4.86 -23.68
C LEU A 82 5.12 5.55 -24.74
N ASN A 83 6.21 4.93 -25.18
CA ASN A 83 7.11 5.46 -26.21
C ASN A 83 6.64 5.05 -27.61
N SER A 84 6.28 3.77 -27.81
CA SER A 84 5.84 3.28 -29.12
C SER A 84 4.34 3.39 -29.35
N GLY A 85 3.53 3.49 -28.29
CA GLY A 85 2.08 3.46 -28.38
C GLY A 85 1.53 2.07 -28.75
N GLU A 86 2.36 1.02 -28.73
CA GLU A 86 1.95 -0.34 -29.06
C GLU A 86 1.55 -1.13 -27.82
N PHE A 87 0.59 -2.03 -28.01
CA PHE A 87 0.18 -2.96 -26.95
C PHE A 87 1.24 -4.06 -26.80
N VAL A 88 1.78 -4.17 -25.59
CA VAL A 88 2.79 -5.19 -25.29
C VAL A 88 2.10 -6.44 -24.73
N ALA A 89 2.46 -7.61 -25.26
CA ALA A 89 2.00 -8.88 -24.71
C ALA A 89 2.66 -9.12 -23.34
N GLY A 90 1.87 -9.02 -22.27
CA GLY A 90 2.32 -9.19 -20.89
C GLY A 90 1.16 -9.40 -19.94
N ASN A 91 1.47 -9.85 -18.72
CA ASN A 91 0.46 -10.10 -17.70
C ASN A 91 -0.05 -8.78 -17.11
N ALA A 92 -1.11 -8.23 -17.70
CA ALA A 92 -1.67 -6.93 -17.34
C ALA A 92 -2.33 -6.89 -15.95
N THR A 93 -2.68 -8.04 -15.40
CA THR A 93 -3.28 -8.12 -14.06
C THR A 93 -2.23 -8.11 -12.94
N ALA A 94 -0.98 -8.48 -13.24
CA ALA A 94 0.11 -8.56 -12.27
C ALA A 94 1.13 -7.40 -12.35
N PHE A 95 0.92 -6.43 -13.24
CA PHE A 95 1.88 -5.34 -13.45
C PHE A 95 1.84 -4.31 -12.30
N ASP A 96 2.96 -4.16 -11.60
CA ASP A 96 3.14 -3.16 -10.54
C ASP A 96 3.74 -1.86 -11.11
N LEU A 97 2.85 -0.95 -11.52
CA LEU A 97 3.22 0.36 -12.06
C LEU A 97 4.12 1.17 -11.09
N PRO A 98 3.82 1.30 -9.78
CA PRO A 98 4.72 1.96 -8.81
C PRO A 98 6.14 1.39 -8.71
N ALA A 99 6.33 0.09 -8.95
CA ALA A 99 7.65 -0.53 -8.97
C ALA A 99 8.35 -0.23 -10.31
N ALA A 100 7.64 -0.36 -11.43
CA ALA A 100 8.16 -0.06 -12.76
C ALA A 100 8.59 1.41 -12.90
N LEU A 101 7.89 2.34 -12.25
CA LEU A 101 8.22 3.77 -12.23
C LEU A 101 9.45 4.12 -11.38
N ARG A 102 9.90 3.20 -10.52
CA ARG A 102 11.12 3.38 -9.70
C ARG A 102 12.35 2.73 -10.32
N ASP A 103 12.16 1.87 -11.31
CA ASP A 103 13.23 1.20 -12.02
C ASP A 103 13.70 2.10 -13.17
N ASP A 104 14.96 2.51 -13.13
CA ASP A 104 15.60 3.37 -14.14
C ASP A 104 15.57 2.74 -15.54
N SER A 105 15.50 1.41 -15.62
CA SER A 105 15.43 0.66 -16.88
C SER A 105 14.04 0.66 -17.52
N LYS A 106 12.99 0.94 -16.74
CA LYS A 106 11.59 0.90 -17.17
C LYS A 106 10.88 2.25 -17.03
N SER A 107 11.61 3.27 -16.60
CA SER A 107 11.09 4.63 -16.41
C SER A 107 12.08 5.64 -16.93
N VAL A 108 11.56 6.71 -17.54
CA VAL A 108 12.36 7.84 -18.00
C VAL A 108 11.97 9.04 -17.15
N ALA A 109 12.95 9.67 -16.50
CA ALA A 109 12.70 10.91 -15.77
C ALA A 109 12.44 12.06 -16.77
N PRO A 110 11.27 12.72 -16.74
CA PRO A 110 11.01 13.84 -17.63
C PRO A 110 11.88 15.05 -17.26
N ALA A 111 12.56 15.62 -18.26
CA ALA A 111 13.40 16.80 -18.12
C ALA A 111 12.59 18.10 -18.29
N GLY A 112 12.73 19.06 -17.36
CA GLY A 112 12.18 20.42 -17.50
C GLY A 112 10.64 20.51 -17.49
N GLN A 113 10.06 21.23 -18.45
CA GLN A 113 8.65 21.66 -18.52
C GLN A 113 7.64 20.50 -18.69
N SER A 114 8.08 19.30 -19.03
CA SER A 114 7.24 18.10 -19.08
C SER A 114 6.90 17.52 -17.69
N ARG A 115 7.39 18.15 -16.61
CA ARG A 115 7.00 17.85 -15.22
C ARG A 115 5.74 18.61 -14.76
N LEU A 116 4.87 19.00 -15.70
CA LEU A 116 3.58 19.67 -15.43
C LEU A 116 2.66 18.82 -14.54
N CYS A 117 2.65 17.50 -14.74
CA CYS A 117 2.00 16.57 -13.82
C CYS A 117 3.00 16.12 -12.75
N ARG A 118 2.93 16.73 -11.56
CA ARG A 118 3.66 16.22 -10.39
C ARG A 118 3.06 14.87 -10.01
N TYR A 119 3.71 13.76 -10.37
CA TYR A 119 3.32 12.44 -9.91
C TYR A 119 3.54 12.35 -8.39
N GLN A 120 2.48 12.64 -7.62
CA GLN A 120 2.44 12.35 -6.20
C GLN A 120 2.21 10.84 -6.09
N ALA A 121 3.19 10.09 -5.59
CA ALA A 121 2.99 8.67 -5.30
C ALA A 121 1.68 8.50 -4.52
N PRO A 122 0.81 7.53 -4.86
CA PRO A 122 -0.54 7.45 -4.32
C PRO A 122 -0.47 7.31 -2.80
N GLN A 123 -0.66 8.42 -2.10
CA GLN A 123 -1.04 8.42 -0.70
C GLN A 123 -2.45 7.85 -0.70
N GLN A 124 -2.59 6.62 -0.23
CA GLN A 124 -3.89 6.01 0.03
C GLN A 124 -4.79 7.05 0.71
N PRO A 125 -5.86 7.54 0.06
CA PRO A 125 -6.81 8.35 0.79
C PRO A 125 -7.37 7.47 1.90
N ARG A 126 -7.17 7.88 3.15
CA ARG A 126 -7.85 7.32 4.32
C ARG A 126 -9.34 7.55 4.11
N ARG A 127 -10.01 6.68 3.35
CA ARG A 127 -11.47 6.63 3.36
C ARG A 127 -11.83 6.16 4.76
N ASN A 128 -12.37 7.08 5.56
CA ASN A 128 -12.87 6.81 6.90
C ASN A 128 -13.67 5.51 6.85
N LEU A 129 -13.13 4.47 7.46
CA LEU A 129 -13.83 3.23 7.71
C LEU A 129 -14.75 3.52 8.90
N PRO A 130 -16.08 3.56 8.75
CA PRO A 130 -16.95 3.68 9.91
C PRO A 130 -16.85 2.37 10.68
N GLY A 131 -16.18 2.38 11.83
CA GLY A 131 -15.93 1.19 12.63
C GLY A 131 -14.73 1.31 13.55
N ALA A 132 -14.74 2.31 14.42
CA ALA A 132 -14.09 2.32 15.73
C ALA A 132 -15.05 3.00 16.70
#